data_AF-A0A7X9FKH5-F1
#
_entry.id   AF-A0A7X9FKH5-F1
#
_cell.length_a   1.000
_cell.length_b   1.000
_cell.length_c   1.000
_cell.angle_alpha   90.00
_cell.angle_beta   90.00
_cell.angle_gamma   90.00
#
_symmetry.space_group_name_H-M   'P 1'
#
loop_
_entity.id
_entity.type
_entity.pdbx_description
1 polymer ?
#
loop_
_entity_poly.entity_id
_entity_poly.type
_entity_poly.pdbx_seq_one_letter_code
_entity_poly.pdbx_strand_id
1 'polypeptide(L)'
;MSQHQGLDGTDFQAAYLAVRRLADLARTRPGEVTPGSVRSLGTLLAEAPHDRQPQARFLYRDAAAVLMDLCRKAPDRDLAARAFAGVDAALARPGKPRMAASEAVGALPLCLRGPAPPEPDPGDDLPEVSWNDLFALAEAVPVPDAPPGPARTAPAGLSRAGRTLLAPLADGRTVFAVKFARRGEDPAGLALEAGWMERLAVLAPDLPAPFHVPRPILVAGRPVFRVQDAPIGRVGLDPASLAQGPSAGLAMAYTARADYFSYPNEHGLRGGLSGGELIEVLARNALLFGRLAGHGIVHTAVIPLFHNRVQRERRADAGLYDWRRMGRLDRWLSSTRFPNFGTTGPRDFEHFASHQGPDTALYRSVGDHLLGLALVAGSYFRFKDPDRVGLAA
;
A
#
# COMPACT_ATOMS: atom_id res chain seq x y z
N MET A 1 -33.12 33.87 -11.10
CA MET A 1 -32.54 33.39 -9.82
C MET A 1 -31.04 33.33 -9.98
N SER A 2 -30.28 33.82 -9.00
CA SER A 2 -28.82 33.82 -9.05
C SER A 2 -28.28 32.37 -8.99
N GLN A 3 -27.24 32.04 -9.76
CA GLN A 3 -26.68 30.68 -9.81
C GLN A 3 -26.15 30.17 -8.46
N HIS A 4 -25.77 31.07 -7.55
CA HIS A 4 -25.28 30.75 -6.19
C HIS A 4 -26.38 30.77 -5.11
N GLN A 5 -27.63 31.04 -5.48
CA GLN A 5 -28.73 31.09 -4.53
C GLN A 5 -28.89 29.74 -3.81
N GLY A 6 -28.74 29.77 -2.48
CA GLY A 6 -28.78 28.59 -1.60
C GLY A 6 -27.42 28.15 -1.03
N LEU A 7 -26.30 28.69 -1.51
CA LEU A 7 -24.96 28.38 -0.96
C LEU A 7 -24.61 29.18 0.31
N ASP A 8 -25.12 30.41 0.42
CA ASP A 8 -24.77 31.34 1.51
C ASP A 8 -25.71 31.19 2.74
N GLY A 9 -26.54 30.15 2.77
CA GLY A 9 -27.56 29.91 3.80
C GLY A 9 -27.20 28.81 4.79
N THR A 10 -27.99 28.69 5.86
CA THR A 10 -27.83 27.62 6.87
C THR A 10 -28.52 26.31 6.49
N ASP A 11 -29.30 26.30 5.40
CA ASP A 11 -30.04 25.13 4.92
C ASP A 11 -29.15 24.18 4.09
N PHE A 12 -28.94 22.98 4.60
CA PHE A 12 -28.11 21.96 3.97
C PHE A 12 -28.66 21.47 2.63
N GLN A 13 -29.98 21.31 2.50
CA GLN A 13 -30.60 20.78 1.28
C GLN A 13 -30.51 21.80 0.15
N ALA A 14 -30.73 23.08 0.45
CA ALA A 14 -30.56 24.18 -0.48
C ALA A 14 -29.11 24.27 -0.99
N ALA A 15 -28.13 24.20 -0.09
CA ALA A 15 -26.71 24.19 -0.45
C ALA A 15 -26.35 22.99 -1.33
N TYR A 16 -26.84 21.80 -0.97
CA TYR A 16 -26.60 20.57 -1.74
C TYR A 16 -27.18 20.66 -3.16
N LEU A 17 -28.43 21.08 -3.31
CA LEU A 17 -29.04 21.27 -4.63
C LEU A 17 -28.32 22.35 -5.44
N ALA A 18 -27.85 23.44 -4.81
CA ALA A 18 -27.07 24.47 -5.48
C ALA A 18 -25.73 23.95 -6.00
N VAL A 19 -24.98 23.19 -5.18
CA VAL A 19 -23.74 22.53 -5.60
C VAL A 19 -23.99 21.56 -6.77
N ARG A 20 -25.06 20.75 -6.72
CA ARG A 20 -25.39 19.81 -7.80
C ARG A 20 -25.71 20.52 -9.12
N ARG A 21 -26.44 21.65 -9.07
CA ARG A 21 -26.69 22.49 -10.26
C ARG A 21 -25.38 23.06 -10.82
N LEU A 22 -24.50 23.57 -9.97
CA LEU A 22 -23.20 24.09 -10.39
C LEU A 22 -22.28 23.00 -10.94
N ALA A 23 -22.36 21.77 -10.42
CA ALA A 23 -21.62 20.63 -10.94
C ALA A 23 -22.04 20.26 -12.37
N ASP A 24 -23.34 20.32 -12.65
CA ASP A 24 -23.86 20.11 -14.00
C ASP A 24 -23.46 21.24 -14.95
N LEU A 25 -23.55 22.50 -14.48
CA LEU A 25 -23.16 23.68 -15.25
C LEU A 25 -21.66 23.67 -15.57
N ALA A 26 -20.78 23.43 -14.59
CA ALA A 26 -19.33 23.34 -14.78
C ALA A 26 -18.93 22.20 -15.75
N ARG A 27 -19.74 21.14 -15.83
CA ARG A 27 -19.48 20.01 -16.73
C ARG A 27 -19.91 20.29 -18.16
N THR A 28 -21.09 20.88 -18.35
CA THR A 28 -21.72 21.04 -19.66
C THR A 28 -21.42 22.38 -20.31
N ARG A 29 -21.40 23.46 -19.50
CA ARG A 29 -21.31 24.86 -19.94
C ARG A 29 -20.43 25.66 -18.96
N PRO A 30 -19.13 25.32 -18.82
CA PRO A 30 -18.25 25.93 -17.82
C PRO A 30 -18.13 27.46 -17.95
N GLY A 31 -18.27 28.02 -19.15
CA GLY A 31 -18.27 29.48 -19.38
C GLY A 31 -19.48 30.22 -18.79
N GLU A 32 -20.55 29.52 -18.42
CA GLU A 32 -21.70 30.13 -17.75
C GLU A 32 -21.51 30.25 -16.23
N VAL A 33 -20.51 29.60 -15.64
CA VAL A 33 -20.27 29.69 -14.20
C VAL A 33 -19.68 31.05 -13.85
N THR A 34 -20.37 31.80 -12.99
CA THR A 34 -19.93 33.16 -12.62
C THR A 34 -18.84 33.18 -11.54
N PRO A 35 -18.02 34.25 -11.48
CA PRO A 35 -17.09 34.48 -10.36
C PRO A 35 -17.79 34.52 -8.99
N GLY A 36 -19.06 34.95 -8.94
CA GLY A 36 -19.88 34.91 -7.73
C GLY A 36 -20.11 33.47 -7.23
N SER A 37 -20.45 32.55 -8.14
CA SER A 37 -20.63 31.14 -7.82
C SER A 37 -19.34 30.48 -7.33
N VAL A 38 -18.20 30.79 -7.95
CA VAL A 38 -16.89 30.29 -7.52
C VAL A 38 -16.56 30.79 -6.11
N ARG A 39 -16.81 32.07 -5.82
CA ARG A 39 -16.62 32.64 -4.49
C ARG A 39 -17.48 31.95 -3.43
N SER A 40 -18.78 31.78 -3.67
CA SER A 40 -19.68 31.09 -2.73
C SER A 40 -19.29 29.64 -2.49
N LEU A 41 -18.84 28.90 -3.51
CA LEU A 41 -18.28 27.55 -3.34
C LEU A 41 -17.02 27.55 -2.47
N GLY A 42 -16.11 28.51 -2.70
CA GLY A 42 -14.93 28.72 -1.88
C GLY A 42 -15.29 29.02 -0.43
N THR A 43 -16.23 29.94 -0.18
CA THR A 43 -16.74 30.27 1.15
C THR A 43 -17.39 29.06 1.83
N LEU A 44 -18.22 28.29 1.13
CA LEU A 44 -18.84 27.07 1.65
C LEU A 44 -17.79 26.08 2.20
N LEU A 45 -16.69 25.88 1.48
CA LEU A 45 -15.59 25.02 1.92
C LEU A 45 -14.76 25.65 3.04
N ALA A 46 -14.46 26.95 2.91
CA ALA A 46 -13.63 27.69 3.84
C ALA A 46 -14.30 27.92 5.19
N GLU A 47 -15.62 28.03 5.27
CA GLU A 47 -16.39 28.25 6.50
C GLU A 47 -17.00 26.96 7.07
N ALA A 48 -17.24 25.97 6.20
CA ALA A 48 -17.85 24.68 6.53
C ALA A 48 -19.11 24.78 7.42
N PRO A 49 -20.12 25.59 7.04
CA PRO A 49 -21.28 25.90 7.88
C PRO A 49 -22.10 24.66 8.29
N HIS A 50 -22.00 23.57 7.54
CA HIS A 50 -22.74 22.34 7.79
C HIS A 50 -21.88 21.23 8.41
N ASP A 51 -20.69 21.51 8.97
CA ASP A 51 -19.77 20.46 9.42
C ASP A 51 -20.35 19.49 10.47
N ARG A 52 -21.37 19.92 11.24
CA ARG A 52 -22.10 19.07 12.18
C ARG A 52 -23.04 18.05 11.50
N GLN A 53 -23.39 18.24 10.23
CA GLN A 53 -24.24 17.32 9.51
C GLN A 53 -23.47 16.04 9.15
N PRO A 54 -24.03 14.83 9.40
CA PRO A 54 -23.38 13.58 9.06
C PRO A 54 -22.99 13.49 7.57
N GLN A 55 -23.85 14.04 6.71
CA GLN A 55 -23.71 13.99 5.25
C GLN A 55 -22.90 15.16 4.66
N ALA A 56 -22.41 16.10 5.48
CA ALA A 56 -21.70 17.29 5.02
C ALA A 56 -20.50 17.00 4.12
N ARG A 57 -19.86 15.84 4.32
CA ARG A 57 -18.74 15.42 3.48
C ARG A 57 -19.13 15.31 2.00
N PHE A 58 -20.33 14.82 1.68
CA PHE A 58 -20.76 14.67 0.28
C PHE A 58 -20.96 16.04 -0.37
N LEU A 59 -21.54 17.00 0.36
CA LEU A 59 -21.67 18.38 -0.08
C LEU A 59 -20.31 19.00 -0.39
N TYR A 60 -19.36 18.93 0.55
CA TYR A 60 -18.04 19.52 0.37
C TYR A 60 -17.24 18.83 -0.73
N ARG A 61 -17.35 17.50 -0.85
CA ARG A 61 -16.71 16.74 -1.93
C ARG A 61 -17.23 17.20 -3.29
N ASP A 62 -18.55 17.30 -3.46
CA ASP A 62 -19.14 17.74 -4.72
C ASP A 62 -18.74 19.21 -5.00
N ALA A 63 -18.72 20.09 -4.00
CA ALA A 63 -18.29 21.48 -4.15
C ALA A 63 -16.81 21.60 -4.58
N ALA A 64 -15.91 20.86 -3.93
CA ALA A 64 -14.50 20.81 -4.31
C ALA A 64 -14.31 20.25 -5.73
N ALA A 65 -15.09 19.24 -6.11
CA ALA A 65 -15.08 18.69 -7.46
C ALA A 65 -15.53 19.72 -8.51
N VAL A 66 -16.53 20.57 -8.21
CA VAL A 66 -16.94 21.67 -9.10
C VAL A 66 -15.77 22.64 -9.30
N LEU A 67 -15.13 23.08 -8.23
CA LEU A 67 -13.98 24.00 -8.32
C LEU A 67 -12.85 23.39 -9.14
N MET A 68 -12.53 22.12 -8.92
CA MET A 68 -11.49 21.42 -9.69
C MET A 68 -11.85 21.23 -11.17
N ASP A 69 -13.12 20.97 -11.50
CA ASP A 69 -13.57 20.90 -12.88
C ASP A 69 -13.45 22.27 -13.57
N LEU A 70 -13.69 23.37 -12.85
CA LEU A 70 -13.49 24.73 -13.35
C LEU A 70 -12.01 25.06 -13.54
N CYS A 71 -11.13 24.66 -12.63
CA CYS A 71 -9.68 24.78 -12.83
C CYS A 71 -9.22 24.18 -14.17
N ARG A 72 -9.88 23.11 -14.61
CA ARG A 72 -9.54 22.38 -15.84
C ARG A 72 -10.26 22.87 -17.10
N LYS A 73 -11.53 23.24 -16.98
CA LYS A 73 -12.43 23.47 -18.13
C LYS A 73 -12.85 24.92 -18.31
N ALA A 74 -12.62 25.80 -17.34
CA ALA A 74 -13.02 27.19 -17.46
C ALA A 74 -12.31 27.84 -18.67
N PRO A 75 -13.06 28.51 -19.57
CA PRO A 75 -12.45 29.22 -20.69
C PRO A 75 -11.67 30.46 -20.24
N ASP A 76 -12.05 31.02 -19.08
CA ASP A 76 -11.41 32.17 -18.46
C ASP A 76 -10.36 31.75 -17.43
N ARG A 77 -9.14 32.25 -17.59
CA ARG A 77 -8.02 32.02 -16.66
C ARG A 77 -8.24 32.66 -15.29
N ASP A 78 -8.92 33.81 -15.21
CA ASP A 78 -9.19 34.45 -13.91
C ASP A 78 -10.18 33.61 -13.10
N LEU A 79 -11.23 33.09 -13.76
CA LEU A 79 -12.17 32.15 -13.15
C LEU A 79 -11.47 30.86 -12.66
N ALA A 80 -10.58 30.28 -13.48
CA ALA A 80 -9.79 29.11 -13.09
C ALA A 80 -8.90 29.39 -11.88
N ALA A 81 -8.21 30.54 -11.85
CA ALA A 81 -7.35 30.95 -10.73
C ALA A 81 -8.16 31.13 -9.43
N ARG A 82 -9.35 31.73 -9.51
CA ARG A 82 -10.27 31.85 -8.37
C ARG A 82 -10.75 30.49 -7.86
N ALA A 83 -11.06 29.58 -8.77
CA ALA A 83 -11.47 28.22 -8.39
C ALA A 83 -10.33 27.48 -7.66
N PHE A 84 -9.11 27.61 -8.18
CA PHE A 84 -7.92 27.05 -7.54
C PHE A 84 -7.68 27.63 -6.15
N ALA A 85 -7.78 28.95 -5.98
CA ALA A 85 -7.66 29.60 -4.68
C ALA A 85 -8.71 29.12 -3.67
N GLY A 86 -9.94 28.83 -4.12
CA GLY A 86 -10.98 28.23 -3.28
C GLY A 86 -10.62 26.82 -2.80
N VAL A 87 -10.01 26.01 -3.66
CA VAL A 87 -9.53 24.66 -3.30
C VAL A 87 -8.33 24.74 -2.35
N ASP A 88 -7.38 25.63 -2.60
CA ASP A 88 -6.22 25.86 -1.73
C ASP A 88 -6.64 26.26 -0.31
N ALA A 89 -7.58 27.21 -0.20
CA ALA A 89 -8.18 27.57 1.08
C ALA A 89 -8.86 26.38 1.79
N ALA A 90 -9.54 25.52 1.02
CA ALA A 90 -10.18 24.32 1.56
C ALA A 90 -9.16 23.28 2.06
N LEU A 91 -8.02 23.13 1.37
CA LEU A 91 -6.91 22.26 1.81
C LEU A 91 -6.30 22.75 3.12
N ALA A 92 -6.21 24.08 3.32
CA ALA A 92 -5.72 24.66 4.55
C ALA A 92 -6.63 24.37 5.77
N ARG A 93 -7.94 24.16 5.56
CA ARG A 93 -8.92 23.96 6.65
C ARG A 93 -9.06 22.50 7.12
N PRO A 94 -8.69 22.16 8.38
CA PRO A 94 -8.87 20.80 8.90
C PRO A 94 -10.32 20.29 8.83
N GLY A 95 -10.49 18.96 8.79
CA GLY A 95 -11.81 18.32 8.83
C GLY A 95 -12.34 17.92 7.46
N LYS A 96 -13.67 17.91 7.31
CA LYS A 96 -14.36 17.45 6.10
C LYS A 96 -13.98 18.25 4.83
N PRO A 97 -13.79 19.59 4.87
CA PRO A 97 -13.38 20.36 3.69
C PRO A 97 -12.00 19.97 3.14
N ARG A 98 -10.96 19.86 3.99
CA ARG A 98 -9.64 19.40 3.53
C ARG A 98 -9.71 18.03 2.89
N MET A 99 -10.41 17.08 3.50
CA MET A 99 -10.55 15.74 2.92
C MET A 99 -11.26 15.77 1.55
N ALA A 100 -12.32 16.56 1.42
CA ALA A 100 -13.04 16.75 0.17
C ALA A 100 -12.14 17.39 -0.91
N ALA A 101 -11.40 18.43 -0.55
CA ALA A 101 -10.45 19.10 -1.44
C ALA A 101 -9.30 18.17 -1.85
N SER A 102 -8.71 17.42 -0.91
CA SER A 102 -7.67 16.44 -1.21
C SER A 102 -8.17 15.32 -2.12
N GLU A 103 -9.41 14.85 -1.93
CA GLU A 103 -10.02 13.83 -2.81
C GLU A 103 -10.27 14.38 -4.23
N ALA A 104 -10.72 15.64 -4.35
CA ALA A 104 -10.91 16.29 -5.64
C ALA A 104 -9.58 16.56 -6.37
N VAL A 105 -8.55 17.00 -5.66
CA VAL A 105 -7.19 17.19 -6.20
C VAL A 105 -6.57 15.85 -6.60
N GLY A 106 -6.72 14.81 -5.78
CA GLY A 106 -6.26 13.45 -6.08
C GLY A 106 -7.00 12.77 -7.23
N ALA A 107 -8.14 13.32 -7.67
CA ALA A 107 -8.89 12.87 -8.83
C ALA A 107 -8.46 13.56 -10.14
N LEU A 108 -7.51 14.51 -10.08
CA LEU A 108 -6.97 15.14 -11.28
C LEU A 108 -6.28 14.11 -12.17
N PRO A 109 -6.42 14.21 -13.51
CA PRO A 109 -5.72 13.34 -14.44
C PRO A 109 -4.22 13.60 -14.36
N LEU A 110 -3.47 12.69 -13.71
CA LEU A 110 -2.01 12.78 -13.65
C LEU A 110 -1.37 12.16 -14.91
N CYS A 111 -2.17 11.51 -15.76
CA CYS A 111 -1.71 10.76 -16.94
C CYS A 111 -0.64 9.71 -16.60
N LEU A 112 -0.61 9.23 -15.36
CA LEU A 112 0.32 8.22 -14.88
C LEU A 112 -0.23 6.85 -15.18
N ARG A 113 0.53 6.04 -15.92
CA ARG A 113 0.23 4.62 -16.14
C ARG A 113 1.42 3.78 -15.75
N GLY A 114 1.14 2.72 -15.01
CA GLY A 114 2.17 1.76 -14.65
C GLY A 114 2.57 0.86 -15.81
N PRO A 115 3.64 0.07 -15.63
CA PRO A 115 4.06 -0.93 -16.61
C PRO A 115 3.05 -2.08 -16.69
N ALA A 116 2.90 -2.73 -17.86
CA ALA A 116 2.05 -3.91 -18.00
C ALA A 116 2.43 -4.97 -16.95
N PRO A 117 1.55 -5.41 -16.04
CA PRO A 117 1.92 -6.24 -14.89
C PRO A 117 2.64 -7.54 -15.32
N PRO A 118 3.51 -8.13 -14.49
CA PRO A 118 4.07 -9.45 -14.79
C PRO A 118 2.93 -10.45 -15.02
N GLU A 119 3.05 -11.26 -16.08
CA GLU A 119 2.09 -12.33 -16.32
C GLU A 119 2.38 -13.49 -15.37
N PRO A 120 1.42 -13.88 -14.52
CA PRO A 120 1.64 -14.99 -13.61
C PRO A 120 1.52 -16.31 -14.37
N ASP A 121 2.65 -16.84 -14.85
CA ASP A 121 2.70 -18.18 -15.44
C ASP A 121 3.41 -19.15 -14.49
N PRO A 122 2.66 -19.94 -13.69
CA PRO A 122 3.26 -21.04 -12.94
C PRO A 122 3.77 -22.16 -13.88
N GLY A 123 3.25 -22.25 -15.11
CA GLY A 123 3.45 -23.36 -16.04
C GLY A 123 2.52 -24.55 -15.79
N ASP A 124 2.20 -25.28 -16.86
CA ASP A 124 1.41 -26.53 -16.76
C ASP A 124 2.24 -27.71 -16.24
N ASP A 125 3.56 -27.67 -16.45
CA ASP A 125 4.51 -28.68 -15.98
C ASP A 125 5.44 -28.05 -14.93
N LEU A 126 5.21 -28.41 -13.67
CA LEU A 126 5.92 -27.87 -12.51
C LEU A 126 7.10 -28.78 -12.18
N PRO A 127 8.36 -28.30 -12.35
CA PRO A 127 9.51 -29.15 -12.15
C PRO A 127 9.62 -29.57 -10.69
N GLU A 128 10.14 -30.77 -10.46
CA GLU A 128 10.45 -31.26 -9.12
C GLU A 128 11.93 -31.04 -8.81
N VAL A 129 12.22 -30.67 -7.57
CA VAL A 129 13.59 -30.38 -7.12
C VAL A 129 13.78 -30.85 -5.68
N SER A 130 14.95 -31.41 -5.39
CA SER A 130 15.32 -31.72 -4.01
C SER A 130 15.73 -30.45 -3.26
N TRP A 131 15.63 -30.47 -1.94
CA TRP A 131 16.08 -29.41 -1.07
C TRP A 131 17.57 -29.10 -1.28
N ASN A 132 18.39 -30.15 -1.44
CA ASN A 132 19.83 -29.99 -1.62
C ASN A 132 20.18 -29.34 -2.96
N ASP A 133 19.53 -29.78 -4.05
CA ASP A 133 19.77 -29.18 -5.37
C ASP A 133 19.30 -27.73 -5.40
N LEU A 134 18.15 -27.44 -4.78
CA LEU A 134 17.63 -26.08 -4.68
C LEU A 134 18.53 -25.18 -3.82
N PHE A 135 19.10 -25.70 -2.74
CA PHE A 135 20.06 -24.98 -1.91
C PHE A 135 21.36 -24.70 -2.68
N ALA A 136 21.87 -25.68 -3.43
CA ALA A 136 23.05 -25.50 -4.28
C ALA A 136 22.83 -24.44 -5.37
N LEU A 137 21.63 -24.40 -5.98
CA LEU A 137 21.25 -23.32 -6.90
C LEU A 137 21.29 -21.95 -6.20
N ALA A 138 20.80 -21.86 -4.96
CA ALA A 138 20.82 -20.62 -4.19
C ALA A 138 22.23 -20.11 -3.90
N GLU A 139 23.18 -21.01 -3.61
CA GLU A 139 24.60 -20.66 -3.40
C GLU A 139 25.28 -20.14 -4.66
N ALA A 140 24.83 -20.59 -5.84
CA ALA A 140 25.36 -20.14 -7.12
C ALA A 140 24.82 -18.76 -7.55
N VAL A 141 23.73 -18.26 -6.94
CA VAL A 141 23.16 -16.96 -7.27
C VAL A 141 23.99 -15.84 -6.63
N PRO A 142 24.60 -14.92 -7.41
CA PRO A 142 25.35 -13.81 -6.85
C PRO A 142 24.44 -12.93 -5.99
N VAL A 143 24.96 -12.43 -4.88
CA VAL A 143 24.28 -11.44 -4.04
C VAL A 143 24.65 -10.04 -4.56
N PRO A 144 23.68 -9.14 -4.84
CA PRO A 144 24.01 -7.77 -5.19
C PRO A 144 24.74 -7.08 -4.05
N ASP A 145 25.69 -6.19 -4.36
CA ASP A 145 26.52 -5.49 -3.40
C ASP A 145 25.70 -4.94 -2.22
N ALA A 146 26.11 -5.31 -1.00
CA ALA A 146 25.56 -4.77 0.22
C ALA A 146 26.28 -3.45 0.56
N PRO A 147 25.64 -2.26 0.44
CA PRO A 147 26.20 -1.04 0.97
C PRO A 147 26.24 -1.10 2.51
N PRO A 148 27.11 -0.31 3.17
CA PRO A 148 27.31 -0.36 4.61
C PRO A 148 26.04 0.01 5.38
N GLY A 149 25.72 -0.80 6.39
CA GLY A 149 24.61 -0.63 7.32
C GLY A 149 24.74 -1.67 8.44
N PRO A 150 23.99 -1.58 9.55
CA PRO A 150 24.10 -2.54 10.65
C PRO A 150 23.78 -3.95 10.12
N ALA A 151 24.82 -4.75 9.95
CA ALA A 151 24.71 -6.09 9.40
C ALA A 151 24.01 -6.96 10.44
N ARG A 152 22.72 -7.25 10.23
CA ARG A 152 22.11 -8.40 10.91
C ARG A 152 22.66 -9.66 10.25
N THR A 153 23.26 -10.52 11.06
CA THR A 153 23.72 -11.83 10.62
C THR A 153 22.50 -12.73 10.39
N ALA A 154 22.60 -13.59 9.38
CA ALA A 154 21.64 -14.65 9.17
C ALA A 154 21.50 -15.52 10.45
N PRO A 155 20.33 -16.15 10.69
CA PRO A 155 20.19 -17.10 11.78
C PRO A 155 21.21 -18.24 11.64
N ALA A 156 21.75 -18.75 12.75
CA ALA A 156 22.79 -19.79 12.76
C ALA A 156 22.36 -21.15 12.18
N GLY A 157 21.10 -21.29 11.76
CA GLY A 157 20.55 -22.51 11.18
C GLY A 157 19.17 -22.28 10.60
N LEU A 158 18.48 -23.37 10.26
CA LEU A 158 17.14 -23.32 9.69
C LEU A 158 16.16 -22.58 10.61
N SER A 159 15.33 -21.74 10.02
CA SER A 159 14.26 -21.02 10.73
C SER A 159 13.05 -20.83 9.84
N ARG A 160 12.00 -20.16 10.35
CA ARG A 160 10.79 -19.88 9.56
C ARG A 160 10.28 -18.45 9.74
N ALA A 161 9.65 -17.95 8.69
CA ALA A 161 8.83 -16.73 8.71
C ALA A 161 7.46 -17.04 8.09
N GLY A 162 6.44 -17.21 8.92
CA GLY A 162 5.12 -17.66 8.45
C GLY A 162 5.21 -19.04 7.78
N ARG A 163 4.95 -19.07 6.47
CA ARG A 163 5.02 -20.26 5.60
C ARG A 163 6.34 -20.38 4.83
N THR A 164 7.28 -19.50 5.10
CA THR A 164 8.58 -19.45 4.42
C THR A 164 9.62 -20.14 5.29
N LEU A 165 10.27 -21.15 4.74
CA LEU A 165 11.44 -21.80 5.32
C LEU A 165 12.69 -20.98 4.99
N LEU A 166 13.54 -20.71 5.97
CA LEU A 166 14.74 -19.89 5.83
C LEU A 166 15.99 -20.70 6.18
N ALA A 167 17.00 -20.62 5.34
CA ALA A 167 18.32 -21.18 5.60
C ALA A 167 19.40 -20.10 5.39
N PRO A 168 20.39 -19.97 6.29
CA PRO A 168 21.52 -19.09 6.06
C PRO A 168 22.36 -19.58 4.87
N LEU A 169 22.89 -18.65 4.09
CA LEU A 169 23.93 -18.94 3.10
C LEU A 169 25.33 -18.73 3.71
N ALA A 170 26.36 -19.24 3.04
CA ALA A 170 27.74 -19.26 3.54
C ALA A 170 28.32 -17.86 3.83
N ASP A 171 27.81 -16.81 3.20
CA ASP A 171 28.25 -15.43 3.42
C ASP A 171 27.82 -14.83 4.79
N GLY A 172 26.93 -15.52 5.51
CA GLY A 172 26.37 -15.09 6.81
C GLY A 172 25.50 -13.82 6.76
N ARG A 173 25.26 -13.24 5.59
CA ARG A 173 24.53 -11.98 5.37
C ARG A 173 23.29 -12.17 4.51
N THR A 174 23.19 -13.27 3.80
CA THR A 174 22.03 -13.66 3.01
C THR A 174 21.37 -14.92 3.54
N VAL A 175 20.11 -15.04 3.15
CA VAL A 175 19.28 -16.19 3.46
C VAL A 175 18.66 -16.69 2.17
N PHE A 176 18.63 -18.01 2.05
CA PHE A 176 17.82 -18.73 1.10
C PHE A 176 16.44 -18.94 1.72
N ALA A 177 15.40 -18.52 1.01
CA ALA A 177 14.02 -18.53 1.46
C ALA A 177 13.17 -19.36 0.50
N VAL A 178 12.38 -20.30 1.04
CA VAL A 178 11.42 -21.13 0.27
C VAL A 178 10.02 -20.85 0.80
N LYS A 179 9.19 -20.16 -0.01
CA LYS A 179 7.81 -19.78 0.33
C LYS A 179 6.87 -20.85 -0.24
N PHE A 180 6.30 -21.67 0.64
CA PHE A 180 5.38 -22.74 0.25
C PHE A 180 3.97 -22.23 0.02
N ALA A 181 3.26 -22.77 -0.96
CA ALA A 181 1.85 -22.53 -1.19
C ALA A 181 1.01 -22.96 0.03
N ARG A 182 0.03 -22.12 0.42
CA ARG A 182 -0.96 -22.47 1.44
C ARG A 182 -2.03 -23.37 0.86
N ARG A 183 -2.78 -24.02 1.75
CA ARG A 183 -3.98 -24.76 1.38
C ARG A 183 -4.99 -23.86 0.67
N GLY A 184 -5.37 -24.25 -0.56
CA GLY A 184 -6.36 -23.54 -1.37
C GLY A 184 -5.87 -22.26 -2.03
N GLU A 185 -4.55 -22.00 -2.00
CA GLU A 185 -3.95 -20.87 -2.68
C GLU A 185 -3.64 -21.19 -4.14
N ASP A 186 -3.80 -20.19 -4.99
CA ASP A 186 -3.46 -20.25 -6.40
C ASP A 186 -1.93 -20.12 -6.61
N PRO A 187 -1.25 -21.11 -7.23
CA PRO A 187 0.17 -21.03 -7.57
C PRO A 187 0.55 -19.81 -8.42
N ALA A 188 -0.39 -19.24 -9.18
CA ALA A 188 -0.18 -18.01 -9.94
C ALA A 188 0.27 -16.84 -9.05
N GLY A 189 -0.12 -16.82 -7.76
CA GLY A 189 0.35 -15.81 -6.81
C GLY A 189 1.86 -15.87 -6.54
N LEU A 190 2.42 -17.08 -6.45
CA LEU A 190 3.87 -17.27 -6.27
C LEU A 190 4.64 -16.86 -7.53
N ALA A 191 4.13 -17.18 -8.72
CA ALA A 191 4.71 -16.74 -9.99
C ALA A 191 4.67 -15.21 -10.13
N LEU A 192 3.54 -14.58 -9.74
CA LEU A 192 3.39 -13.12 -9.72
C LEU A 192 4.42 -12.46 -8.81
N GLU A 193 4.65 -13.04 -7.62
CA GLU A 193 5.64 -12.54 -6.67
C GLU A 193 7.04 -12.52 -7.27
N ALA A 194 7.46 -13.62 -7.91
CA ALA A 194 8.74 -13.71 -8.60
C ALA A 194 8.86 -12.68 -9.74
N GLY A 195 7.83 -12.55 -10.57
CA GLY A 195 7.83 -11.58 -11.68
C GLY A 195 7.92 -10.13 -11.21
N TRP A 196 7.31 -9.79 -10.07
CA TRP A 196 7.49 -8.46 -9.46
C TRP A 196 8.89 -8.27 -8.86
N MET A 197 9.49 -9.31 -8.27
CA MET A 197 10.89 -9.24 -7.81
C MET A 197 11.83 -8.93 -8.98
N GLU A 198 11.73 -9.65 -10.09
CA GLU A 198 12.58 -9.42 -11.27
C GLU A 198 12.40 -8.00 -11.82
N ARG A 199 11.15 -7.55 -11.97
CA ARG A 199 10.85 -6.21 -12.46
C ARG A 199 11.39 -5.11 -11.55
N LEU A 200 11.13 -5.22 -10.25
CA LEU A 200 11.54 -4.19 -9.31
C LEU A 200 13.06 -4.21 -9.10
N ALA A 201 13.74 -5.34 -9.30
CA ALA A 201 15.19 -5.40 -9.30
C ALA A 201 15.81 -4.58 -10.44
N VAL A 202 15.15 -4.48 -11.60
CA VAL A 202 15.58 -3.61 -12.71
C VAL A 202 15.39 -2.13 -12.37
N LEU A 203 14.29 -1.78 -11.69
CA LEU A 203 13.98 -0.39 -11.33
C LEU A 203 14.76 0.11 -10.10
N ALA A 204 15.12 -0.79 -9.19
CA ALA A 204 15.71 -0.45 -7.89
C ALA A 204 16.97 0.45 -7.96
N PRO A 205 17.92 0.27 -8.91
CA PRO A 205 19.09 1.14 -9.04
C PRO A 205 18.76 2.61 -9.34
N ASP A 206 17.62 2.87 -10.00
CA ASP A 206 17.19 4.23 -10.37
C ASP A 206 16.37 4.91 -9.27
N LEU A 207 16.06 4.20 -8.18
CA LEU A 207 15.30 4.76 -7.07
C LEU A 207 16.21 5.60 -6.17
N PRO A 208 15.69 6.69 -5.58
CA PRO A 208 16.50 7.64 -4.79
C PRO A 208 16.89 7.13 -3.40
N ALA A 209 16.60 5.87 -3.07
CA ALA A 209 16.98 5.25 -1.82
C ALA A 209 17.26 3.75 -2.03
N PRO A 210 18.09 3.12 -1.18
CA PRO A 210 18.38 1.70 -1.31
C PRO A 210 17.11 0.85 -1.23
N PHE A 211 16.88 0.06 -2.27
CA PHE A 211 15.82 -0.96 -2.30
C PHE A 211 16.44 -2.32 -2.62
N HIS A 212 16.56 -3.15 -1.59
CA HIS A 212 17.16 -4.49 -1.72
C HIS A 212 16.08 -5.52 -2.04
N VAL A 213 15.81 -5.65 -3.34
CA VAL A 213 14.84 -6.60 -3.89
C VAL A 213 15.41 -8.03 -3.79
N PRO A 214 14.66 -9.01 -3.24
CA PRO A 214 15.03 -10.42 -3.28
C PRO A 214 15.21 -10.92 -4.71
N ARG A 215 16.07 -11.92 -4.91
CA ARG A 215 16.30 -12.53 -6.22
C ARG A 215 15.61 -13.88 -6.29
N PRO A 216 14.63 -14.09 -7.19
CA PRO A 216 13.99 -15.38 -7.34
C PRO A 216 14.98 -16.42 -7.88
N ILE A 217 14.81 -17.66 -7.46
CA ILE A 217 15.54 -18.82 -7.95
C ILE A 217 14.64 -19.54 -8.94
N LEU A 218 15.18 -19.81 -10.13
CA LEU A 218 14.48 -20.53 -11.18
C LEU A 218 14.95 -21.98 -11.24
N VAL A 219 14.00 -22.91 -11.33
CA VAL A 219 14.26 -24.33 -11.56
C VAL A 219 13.77 -24.66 -12.96
N ALA A 220 14.67 -25.14 -13.83
CA ALA A 220 14.37 -25.33 -15.25
C ALA A 220 13.71 -24.09 -15.90
N GLY A 221 14.14 -22.89 -15.51
CA GLY A 221 13.59 -21.61 -16.00
C GLY A 221 12.22 -21.24 -15.42
N ARG A 222 11.68 -21.99 -14.46
CA ARG A 222 10.37 -21.74 -13.82
C ARG A 222 10.51 -21.14 -12.42
N PRO A 223 9.68 -20.15 -12.04
CA PRO A 223 9.71 -19.53 -10.70
C PRO A 223 8.95 -20.35 -9.64
N VAL A 224 8.08 -21.27 -10.07
CA VAL A 224 7.29 -22.14 -9.21
C VAL A 224 7.63 -23.60 -9.53
N PHE A 225 7.79 -24.40 -8.50
CA PHE A 225 8.23 -25.79 -8.59
C PHE A 225 7.80 -26.59 -7.35
N ARG A 226 7.98 -27.91 -7.39
CA ARG A 226 7.68 -28.80 -6.27
C ARG A 226 8.95 -29.21 -5.53
N VAL A 227 8.99 -28.93 -4.23
CA VAL A 227 10.10 -29.33 -3.36
C VAL A 227 9.77 -30.65 -2.68
N GLN A 228 10.58 -31.68 -2.91
CA GLN A 228 10.28 -33.07 -2.50
C GLN A 228 10.57 -33.35 -1.01
N ASP A 229 11.71 -32.89 -0.49
CA ASP A 229 12.29 -33.31 0.80
C ASP A 229 12.66 -32.12 1.69
N ALA A 230 11.87 -31.03 1.61
CA ALA A 230 12.09 -29.84 2.41
C ALA A 230 12.04 -30.13 3.93
N PRO A 231 12.97 -29.61 4.74
CA PRO A 231 13.05 -29.86 6.18
C PRO A 231 12.01 -29.07 7.01
N ILE A 232 10.75 -28.99 6.55
CA ILE A 232 9.68 -28.19 7.15
C ILE A 232 9.39 -28.57 8.62
N GLY A 233 9.51 -29.86 8.96
CA GLY A 233 9.32 -30.35 10.33
C GLY A 233 10.39 -29.85 11.31
N ARG A 234 11.62 -29.59 10.83
CA ARG A 234 12.74 -29.12 11.67
C ARG A 234 12.54 -27.69 12.18
N VAL A 235 11.73 -26.90 11.48
CA VAL A 235 11.44 -25.50 11.85
C VAL A 235 10.03 -25.31 12.43
N GLY A 236 9.30 -26.41 12.67
CA GLY A 236 7.94 -26.39 13.20
C GLY A 236 6.95 -25.70 12.26
N LEU A 237 7.13 -25.86 10.95
CA LEU A 237 6.15 -25.40 9.96
C LEU A 237 5.08 -26.49 9.82
N ASP A 238 3.83 -26.14 10.14
CA ASP A 238 2.70 -27.07 10.15
C ASP A 238 2.33 -27.52 8.72
N PRO A 239 2.52 -28.80 8.37
CA PRO A 239 2.15 -29.30 7.05
C PRO A 239 0.66 -29.11 6.75
N ALA A 240 -0.23 -29.17 7.75
CA ALA A 240 -1.67 -29.02 7.54
C ALA A 240 -2.08 -27.63 7.03
N SER A 241 -1.23 -26.62 7.26
CA SER A 241 -1.41 -25.25 6.76
C SER A 241 -0.99 -25.06 5.30
N LEU A 242 -0.20 -25.99 4.76
CA LEU A 242 0.31 -25.96 3.39
C LEU A 242 -0.65 -26.62 2.41
N ALA A 243 -0.42 -26.37 1.12
CA ALA A 243 -1.08 -27.07 0.04
C ALA A 243 -0.90 -28.60 0.17
N GLN A 244 -1.93 -29.35 -0.20
CA GLN A 244 -2.03 -30.80 -0.01
C GLN A 244 -2.37 -31.50 -1.33
N GLY A 245 -2.18 -32.83 -1.36
CA GLY A 245 -2.51 -33.64 -2.54
C GLY A 245 -1.67 -33.24 -3.76
N PRO A 246 -2.29 -33.04 -4.95
CA PRO A 246 -1.56 -32.66 -6.18
C PRO A 246 -0.78 -31.35 -6.07
N SER A 247 -1.10 -30.48 -5.10
CA SER A 247 -0.40 -29.21 -4.88
C SER A 247 0.60 -29.27 -3.71
N ALA A 248 0.85 -30.44 -3.12
CA ALA A 248 1.78 -30.61 -2.00
C ALA A 248 3.22 -30.27 -2.39
N GLY A 249 3.90 -29.46 -1.58
CA GLY A 249 5.29 -29.07 -1.84
C GLY A 249 5.47 -27.98 -2.91
N LEU A 250 4.40 -27.43 -3.48
CA LEU A 250 4.49 -26.28 -4.37
C LEU A 250 5.07 -25.07 -3.62
N ALA A 251 6.08 -24.46 -4.22
CA ALA A 251 6.78 -23.32 -3.64
C ALA A 251 7.43 -22.45 -4.72
N MET A 252 7.82 -21.25 -4.32
CA MET A 252 8.88 -20.49 -4.96
C MET A 252 10.06 -20.37 -4.00
N ALA A 253 11.25 -20.10 -4.53
CA ALA A 253 12.40 -19.74 -3.71
C ALA A 253 13.10 -18.47 -4.18
N TYR A 254 13.80 -17.84 -3.25
CA TYR A 254 14.56 -16.62 -3.52
C TYR A 254 15.71 -16.46 -2.52
N THR A 255 16.72 -15.68 -2.91
CA THR A 255 17.74 -15.17 -1.98
C THR A 255 17.40 -13.75 -1.56
N ALA A 256 17.64 -13.43 -0.29
CA ALA A 256 17.45 -12.10 0.26
C ALA A 256 18.51 -11.78 1.29
N ARG A 257 18.71 -10.49 1.60
CA ARG A 257 19.50 -10.09 2.77
C ARG A 257 18.86 -10.63 4.05
N ALA A 258 19.65 -10.99 5.05
CA ALA A 258 19.16 -11.52 6.31
C ALA A 258 18.21 -10.55 7.05
N ASP A 259 18.42 -9.23 6.89
CA ASP A 259 17.56 -8.20 7.46
C ASP A 259 16.21 -8.02 6.73
N TYR A 260 15.99 -8.70 5.59
CA TYR A 260 14.70 -8.75 4.89
C TYR A 260 13.57 -9.31 5.77
N PHE A 261 13.87 -10.14 6.77
CA PHE A 261 12.86 -10.71 7.67
C PHE A 261 12.71 -9.94 8.99
N SER A 262 13.39 -8.80 9.12
CA SER A 262 13.33 -7.95 10.32
C SER A 262 12.23 -6.89 10.18
N TYR A 263 11.31 -6.80 11.14
CA TYR A 263 10.24 -5.81 11.09
C TYR A 263 10.64 -4.51 11.81
N PRO A 264 10.28 -3.33 11.28
CA PRO A 264 10.68 -2.05 11.86
C PRO A 264 10.16 -1.81 13.28
N ASN A 265 9.07 -2.48 13.65
CA ASN A 265 8.39 -2.40 14.93
C ASN A 265 8.62 -3.64 15.81
N GLU A 266 9.60 -4.48 15.47
CA GLU A 266 9.98 -5.63 16.28
C GLU A 266 10.72 -5.17 17.55
N HIS A 267 10.30 -5.70 18.70
CA HIS A 267 10.94 -5.51 20.00
C HIS A 267 11.09 -6.86 20.68
N GLY A 268 12.24 -7.12 21.33
CA GLY A 268 12.49 -8.37 22.04
C GLY A 268 13.98 -8.69 22.22
N LEU A 269 14.27 -9.93 22.63
CA LEU A 269 15.61 -10.43 22.97
C LEU A 269 16.66 -10.29 21.85
N ARG A 270 16.21 -10.17 20.59
CA ARG A 270 17.07 -9.98 19.40
C ARG A 270 17.40 -8.51 19.10
N GLY A 271 17.00 -7.60 19.99
CA GLY A 271 17.08 -6.16 19.77
C GLY A 271 16.02 -5.67 18.79
N GLY A 272 15.57 -4.44 18.99
CA GLY A 272 14.75 -3.70 18.03
C GLY A 272 15.54 -2.54 17.45
N LEU A 273 14.98 -1.88 16.44
CA LEU A 273 15.58 -0.65 15.90
C LEU A 273 15.63 0.44 16.98
N SER A 274 16.70 1.22 17.01
CA SER A 274 16.74 2.51 17.70
C SER A 274 15.74 3.49 17.06
N GLY A 275 15.46 4.59 17.76
CA GLY A 275 14.56 5.63 17.22
C GLY A 275 15.09 6.23 15.91
N GLY A 276 16.41 6.43 15.79
CA GLY A 276 17.04 6.94 14.57
C GLY A 276 16.93 5.96 13.40
N GLU A 277 17.19 4.67 13.65
CA GLU A 277 17.03 3.62 12.64
C GLU A 277 15.57 3.46 12.19
N LEU A 278 14.61 3.57 13.11
CA LEU A 278 13.19 3.57 12.75
C LEU A 278 12.85 4.72 11.80
N ILE A 279 13.30 5.94 12.12
CA ILE A 279 13.05 7.13 11.29
C ILE A 279 13.65 6.92 9.90
N GLU A 280 14.87 6.40 9.83
CA GLU A 280 15.54 6.07 8.56
C GLU A 280 14.70 5.09 7.73
N VAL A 281 14.28 3.97 8.34
CA VAL A 281 13.47 2.94 7.66
C VAL A 281 12.13 3.50 7.18
N LEU A 282 11.44 4.30 8.00
CA LEU A 282 10.18 4.94 7.62
C LEU A 282 10.38 5.94 6.48
N ALA A 283 11.40 6.79 6.55
CA ALA A 283 11.69 7.79 5.53
C ALA A 283 12.09 7.14 4.20
N ARG A 284 12.97 6.13 4.23
CA ARG A 284 13.36 5.32 3.07
C ARG A 284 12.13 4.72 2.40
N ASN A 285 11.27 4.03 3.16
CA ASN A 285 10.09 3.38 2.59
C ASN A 285 9.04 4.38 2.09
N ALA A 286 8.85 5.52 2.76
CA ALA A 286 7.99 6.59 2.27
C ALA A 286 8.45 7.12 0.90
N LEU A 287 9.75 7.34 0.76
CA LEU A 287 10.36 7.79 -0.49
C LEU A 287 10.23 6.72 -1.59
N LEU A 288 10.47 5.45 -1.28
CA LEU A 288 10.29 4.34 -2.22
C LEU A 288 8.84 4.19 -2.67
N PHE A 289 7.87 4.16 -1.74
CA PHE A 289 6.44 4.09 -2.09
C PHE A 289 6.00 5.27 -2.97
N GLY A 290 6.42 6.50 -2.62
CA GLY A 290 6.11 7.69 -3.42
C GLY A 290 6.70 7.63 -4.83
N ARG A 291 7.95 7.16 -4.97
CA ARG A 291 8.60 7.04 -6.28
C ARG A 291 8.00 5.93 -7.13
N LEU A 292 7.73 4.77 -6.55
CA LEU A 292 7.02 3.69 -7.23
C LEU A 292 5.63 4.14 -7.69
N ALA A 293 4.88 4.86 -6.84
CA ALA A 293 3.59 5.42 -7.21
C ALA A 293 3.70 6.41 -8.39
N GLY A 294 4.78 7.20 -8.44
CA GLY A 294 5.12 8.05 -9.59
C GLY A 294 5.42 7.28 -10.89
N HIS A 295 5.87 6.03 -10.79
CA HIS A 295 5.98 5.09 -11.91
C HIS A 295 4.67 4.31 -12.17
N GLY A 296 3.57 4.67 -11.50
CA GLY A 296 2.32 3.94 -11.58
C GLY A 296 2.37 2.54 -10.97
N ILE A 297 3.29 2.26 -10.04
CA ILE A 297 3.40 1.00 -9.31
C ILE A 297 2.98 1.25 -7.86
N VAL A 298 1.97 0.53 -7.37
CA VAL A 298 1.47 0.71 -6.00
C VAL A 298 1.54 -0.59 -5.21
N HIS A 299 1.80 -0.48 -3.92
CA HIS A 299 1.69 -1.60 -2.99
C HIS A 299 0.27 -1.64 -2.39
N THR A 300 -0.44 -2.75 -2.54
CA THR A 300 -1.86 -2.84 -2.19
C THR A 300 -2.14 -3.28 -0.76
N ALA A 301 -1.12 -3.79 -0.06
CA ALA A 301 -1.25 -4.30 1.30
C ALA A 301 -0.05 -3.94 2.20
N VAL A 302 0.27 -2.65 2.35
CA VAL A 302 1.40 -2.20 3.21
C VAL A 302 1.27 -2.75 4.63
N ILE A 303 0.03 -2.79 5.12
CA ILE A 303 -0.42 -3.56 6.28
C ILE A 303 -1.85 -4.07 6.02
N PRO A 304 -2.25 -5.26 6.52
CA PRO A 304 -3.59 -5.79 6.33
C PRO A 304 -4.62 -5.11 7.26
N LEU A 305 -5.19 -3.97 6.82
CA LEU A 305 -6.19 -3.20 7.58
C LEU A 305 -7.63 -3.61 7.29
N PHE A 306 -8.47 -3.61 8.34
CA PHE A 306 -9.89 -3.97 8.26
C PHE A 306 -10.77 -3.00 9.05
N HIS A 307 -11.98 -2.73 8.55
CA HIS A 307 -13.02 -1.98 9.27
C HIS A 307 -13.69 -2.81 10.38
N ASN A 308 -13.94 -4.09 10.09
CA ASN A 308 -14.50 -5.04 11.04
C ASN A 308 -14.24 -6.46 10.52
N ARG A 309 -13.42 -7.24 11.23
CA ARG A 309 -13.08 -8.61 10.83
C ARG A 309 -14.26 -9.60 10.95
N VAL A 310 -15.32 -9.26 11.69
CA VAL A 310 -16.49 -10.11 11.92
C VAL A 310 -17.51 -10.03 10.77
N GLN A 311 -17.43 -9.01 9.91
CA GLN A 311 -18.40 -8.77 8.82
C GLN A 311 -17.81 -8.95 7.41
N ARG A 312 -16.66 -9.64 7.28
CA ARG A 312 -15.94 -9.78 6.00
C ARG A 312 -16.81 -10.36 4.88
N GLU A 313 -17.61 -11.37 5.19
CA GLU A 313 -18.46 -12.07 4.20
C GLU A 313 -19.69 -11.27 3.75
N ARG A 314 -20.05 -10.18 4.44
CA ARG A 314 -21.24 -9.38 4.11
C ARG A 314 -20.94 -8.13 3.29
N ARG A 315 -19.68 -7.84 2.98
CA ARG A 315 -19.27 -6.60 2.30
C ARG A 315 -18.51 -6.92 1.02
N ALA A 316 -18.80 -6.17 -0.04
CA ALA A 316 -18.13 -6.28 -1.34
C ALA A 316 -16.61 -6.01 -1.27
N ASP A 317 -16.12 -5.37 -0.21
CA ASP A 317 -14.70 -5.07 0.03
C ASP A 317 -14.02 -6.08 0.97
N ALA A 318 -14.67 -7.22 1.27
CA ALA A 318 -14.21 -8.21 2.24
C ALA A 318 -13.85 -7.63 3.62
N GLY A 319 -14.40 -6.46 3.99
CA GLY A 319 -14.13 -5.77 5.24
C GLY A 319 -12.82 -4.98 5.30
N LEU A 320 -12.14 -4.77 4.16
CA LEU A 320 -10.93 -3.94 4.07
C LEU A 320 -11.18 -2.51 4.53
N TYR A 321 -10.18 -1.88 5.13
CA TYR A 321 -10.28 -0.50 5.58
C TYR A 321 -10.20 0.49 4.41
N ASP A 322 -11.13 1.44 4.34
CA ASP A 322 -11.09 2.61 3.47
C ASP A 322 -10.91 3.86 4.34
N TRP A 323 -9.67 4.37 4.37
CA TRP A 323 -9.29 5.53 5.18
C TRP A 323 -10.07 6.79 4.83
N ARG A 324 -10.55 6.90 3.58
CA ARG A 324 -11.38 8.02 3.16
C ARG A 324 -12.67 8.05 3.97
N ARG A 325 -13.19 6.90 4.41
CA ARG A 325 -14.43 6.81 5.21
C ARG A 325 -14.22 7.17 6.69
N MET A 326 -12.98 7.29 7.15
CA MET A 326 -12.63 7.63 8.54
C MET A 326 -13.34 6.76 9.59
N GLY A 327 -13.56 5.49 9.25
CA GLY A 327 -14.20 4.53 10.15
C GLY A 327 -13.26 4.06 11.25
N ARG A 328 -13.80 3.28 12.19
CA ARG A 328 -13.00 2.58 13.20
C ARG A 328 -11.96 1.66 12.54
N LEU A 329 -10.73 1.70 13.05
CA LEU A 329 -9.65 0.78 12.71
C LEU A 329 -9.71 -0.43 13.67
N ASP A 330 -10.20 -1.57 13.18
CA ASP A 330 -10.33 -2.77 14.00
C ASP A 330 -8.97 -3.47 14.18
N ARG A 331 -8.58 -3.71 15.43
CA ARG A 331 -7.33 -4.39 15.82
C ARG A 331 -6.08 -3.87 15.09
N TRP A 332 -5.98 -2.55 14.93
CA TRP A 332 -4.93 -1.92 14.12
C TRP A 332 -3.52 -2.33 14.57
N LEU A 333 -3.27 -2.43 15.88
CA LEU A 333 -1.97 -2.84 16.41
C LEU A 333 -1.62 -4.29 16.01
N SER A 334 -2.59 -5.19 15.98
CA SER A 334 -2.37 -6.56 15.48
C SER A 334 -2.12 -6.58 13.97
N SER A 335 -2.77 -5.69 13.22
CA SER A 335 -2.55 -5.55 11.76
C SER A 335 -1.16 -5.05 11.42
N THR A 336 -0.51 -4.27 12.30
CA THR A 336 0.86 -3.80 12.08
C THR A 336 1.93 -4.80 12.51
N ARG A 337 1.59 -6.00 13.02
CA ARG A 337 2.58 -6.95 13.53
C ARG A 337 3.60 -7.40 12.47
N PHE A 338 3.16 -7.50 11.22
CA PHE A 338 3.97 -7.96 10.08
C PHE A 338 3.76 -6.99 8.92
N PRO A 339 4.36 -5.78 8.96
CA PRO A 339 4.23 -4.84 7.86
C PRO A 339 5.00 -5.35 6.64
N ASN A 340 4.47 -5.05 5.45
CA ASN A 340 5.08 -5.43 4.18
C ASN A 340 6.16 -4.44 3.73
N PHE A 341 6.97 -3.99 4.69
CA PHE A 341 8.17 -3.18 4.48
C PHE A 341 9.12 -3.30 5.68
N GLY A 342 10.39 -2.96 5.48
CA GLY A 342 11.36 -2.85 6.58
C GLY A 342 12.69 -2.29 6.11
N THR A 343 13.79 -2.73 6.74
CA THR A 343 15.14 -2.17 6.50
C THR A 343 15.58 -2.30 5.05
N THR A 344 15.13 -3.32 4.34
CA THR A 344 15.48 -3.57 2.92
C THR A 344 14.61 -2.81 1.92
N GLY A 345 13.55 -2.14 2.37
CA GLY A 345 12.51 -1.55 1.52
C GLY A 345 11.16 -2.29 1.62
N PRO A 346 10.24 -2.05 0.66
CA PRO A 346 8.98 -2.79 0.52
C PRO A 346 9.16 -4.31 0.38
N ARG A 347 8.15 -5.10 0.73
CA ARG A 347 8.19 -6.57 0.79
C ARG A 347 6.88 -7.18 0.29
N ASP A 348 6.81 -8.51 0.23
CA ASP A 348 5.61 -9.28 -0.13
C ASP A 348 5.12 -8.92 -1.54
N PHE A 349 5.93 -9.29 -2.53
CA PHE A 349 5.90 -8.69 -3.87
C PHE A 349 4.63 -9.03 -4.66
N GLU A 350 3.88 -10.05 -4.25
CA GLU A 350 2.53 -10.36 -4.77
C GLU A 350 1.53 -9.21 -4.60
N HIS A 351 1.81 -8.28 -3.68
CA HIS A 351 0.95 -7.12 -3.41
C HIS A 351 1.30 -5.87 -4.22
N PHE A 352 2.31 -5.91 -5.09
CA PHE A 352 2.50 -4.87 -6.08
C PHE A 352 1.45 -4.96 -7.19
N ALA A 353 0.97 -3.80 -7.62
CA ALA A 353 0.04 -3.69 -8.72
C ALA A 353 0.45 -2.54 -9.63
N SER A 354 0.24 -2.73 -10.93
CA SER A 354 0.30 -1.63 -11.87
C SER A 354 -0.99 -0.82 -11.80
N HIS A 355 -0.86 0.48 -11.66
CA HIS A 355 -1.95 1.42 -11.83
C HIS A 355 -2.30 1.58 -13.31
N GLN A 356 -3.49 1.11 -13.68
CA GLN A 356 -4.07 1.29 -15.03
C GLN A 356 -5.45 1.98 -14.97
N GLY A 357 -5.90 2.32 -13.75
CA GLY A 357 -7.25 2.78 -13.47
C GLY A 357 -7.37 4.31 -13.41
N PRO A 358 -8.48 4.82 -12.85
CA PRO A 358 -8.65 6.26 -12.63
C PRO A 358 -7.72 6.75 -11.51
N ASP A 359 -7.26 8.01 -11.58
CA ASP A 359 -6.32 8.58 -10.60
C ASP A 359 -6.84 8.55 -9.15
N THR A 360 -8.17 8.51 -8.97
CA THR A 360 -8.80 8.31 -7.64
C THR A 360 -8.36 7.00 -6.95
N ALA A 361 -8.03 5.96 -7.72
CA ALA A 361 -7.48 4.73 -7.19
C ALA A 361 -6.03 4.91 -6.75
N LEU A 362 -5.22 5.69 -7.48
CA LEU A 362 -3.86 6.03 -7.08
C LEU A 362 -3.86 6.87 -5.79
N TYR A 363 -4.72 7.89 -5.69
CA TYR A 363 -4.92 8.68 -4.48
C TYR A 363 -5.24 7.80 -3.27
N ARG A 364 -6.15 6.82 -3.44
CA ARG A 364 -6.48 5.85 -2.39
C ARG A 364 -5.24 5.06 -1.98
N SER A 365 -4.53 4.46 -2.93
CA SER A 365 -3.35 3.62 -2.66
C SER A 365 -2.21 4.40 -1.98
N VAL A 366 -1.94 5.63 -2.40
CA VAL A 366 -0.94 6.49 -1.74
C VAL A 366 -1.37 6.79 -0.30
N GLY A 367 -2.66 7.05 -0.07
CA GLY A 367 -3.19 7.20 1.29
C GLY A 367 -3.05 5.92 2.13
N ASP A 368 -3.23 4.74 1.54
CA ASP A 368 -2.99 3.45 2.21
C ASP A 368 -1.51 3.29 2.62
N HIS A 369 -0.57 3.74 1.77
CA HIS A 369 0.86 3.74 2.09
C HIS A 369 1.18 4.63 3.28
N LEU A 370 0.71 5.88 3.25
CA LEU A 370 0.95 6.87 4.31
C LEU A 370 0.33 6.44 5.63
N LEU A 371 -0.92 5.93 5.60
CA LEU A 371 -1.58 5.41 6.79
C LEU A 371 -0.84 4.19 7.34
N GLY A 372 -0.39 3.28 6.48
CA GLY A 372 0.40 2.10 6.87
C GLY A 372 1.68 2.49 7.60
N LEU A 373 2.46 3.43 7.03
CA LEU A 373 3.67 3.96 7.65
C LEU A 373 3.40 4.60 9.02
N ALA A 374 2.35 5.43 9.12
CA ALA A 374 1.98 6.10 10.37
C ALA A 374 1.57 5.10 11.47
N LEU A 375 0.79 4.07 11.11
CA LEU A 375 0.37 3.04 12.07
C LEU A 375 1.54 2.17 12.52
N VAL A 376 2.48 1.84 11.62
CA VAL A 376 3.69 1.12 12.00
C VAL A 376 4.57 1.96 12.93
N ALA A 377 4.75 3.26 12.65
CA ALA A 377 5.44 4.18 13.54
C ALA A 377 4.80 4.23 14.94
N GLY A 378 3.46 4.30 15.02
CA GLY A 378 2.74 4.23 16.29
C GLY A 378 2.91 2.88 17.01
N SER A 379 2.93 1.78 16.24
CA SER A 379 3.07 0.43 16.80
C SER A 379 4.45 0.15 17.38
N TYR A 380 5.52 0.77 16.86
CA TYR A 380 6.86 0.68 17.43
C TYR A 380 6.85 1.04 18.93
N PHE A 381 6.23 2.17 19.30
CA PHE A 381 6.13 2.55 20.71
C PHE A 381 5.28 1.58 21.53
N ARG A 382 4.21 1.04 20.95
CA ARG A 382 3.28 0.14 21.64
C ARG A 382 3.87 -1.26 21.86
N PHE A 383 4.70 -1.75 20.96
CA PHE A 383 5.35 -3.04 21.09
C PHE A 383 6.56 -3.04 22.04
N LYS A 384 7.03 -1.87 22.49
CA LYS A 384 8.04 -1.78 23.58
C LYS A 384 7.53 -2.30 24.92
N ASP A 385 6.24 -2.15 25.18
CA ASP A 385 5.59 -2.65 26.38
C ASP A 385 4.23 -3.25 26.00
N PRO A 386 4.22 -4.52 25.56
CA PRO A 386 3.01 -5.20 25.11
C PRO A 386 1.91 -5.28 26.18
N ASP A 387 2.27 -5.17 27.46
CA ASP A 387 1.32 -5.22 28.59
C ASP A 387 0.56 -3.89 28.76
N ARG A 388 1.04 -2.80 28.14
CA ARG A 388 0.37 -1.48 28.10
C ARG A 388 -0.54 -1.28 26.89
N VAL A 389 -0.85 -2.36 26.16
CA VAL A 389 -1.95 -2.34 25.19
C VAL A 389 -3.23 -2.30 26.00
N GLY A 390 -3.99 -1.20 25.95
CA GLY A 390 -5.19 -1.02 26.79
C GLY A 390 -6.10 -2.24 26.72
N LEU A 391 -6.08 -3.06 27.78
CA LEU A 391 -6.97 -4.19 27.97
C LEU A 391 -8.17 -3.69 28.78
N ALA A 392 -9.35 -3.82 28.18
CA ALA A 392 -10.70 -3.69 28.75
C ALA A 392 -10.98 -2.46 29.64
N ALA A 393 -11.84 -1.56 29.13
CA ALA A 393 -12.82 -0.90 29.98
C ALA A 393 -14.00 -1.85 30.18
#